data_AF-A0A7C1K0W3-F1
#
_entry.id   AF-A0A7C1K0W3-F1
#
_cell.length_a   1.000
_cell.length_b   1.000
_cell.length_c   1.000
_cell.angle_alpha   90.00
_cell.angle_beta   90.00
_cell.angle_gamma   90.00
#
_symmetry.space_group_name_H-M   'P 1'
#
loop_
_entity.id
_entity.type
_entity.pdbx_description
1 polymer ?
#
loop_
_entity_poly.entity_id
_entity_poly.type
_entity_poly.pdbx_seq_one_letter_code
_entity_poly.pdbx_strand_id
1 'polypeptide(L)'
;MTRRKRLGNGFRASTAPPDATVINNFPGQYPTEDWMVFYWTVDAQGRLADRSVTLQFPRGYAAACPEVSLGEPGCIYRVRRWGLACYPSILSQIDFDPAPLVTGDRERFPGGEDQELLHIYLHATHFDLPGYFIIADQVYPLLLFDPSGTLKGSWQWGPTYLGALAWQVSGGKLDVDFELMRTEAPWLYQRVASDLLRALREGKEAGNDDQPF
;
A
#
# COMPACT_ATOMS: atom_id res chain seq x y z
N MET A 1 14.30 -31.89 0.85
CA MET A 1 14.26 -30.70 -0.03
C MET A 1 12.84 -30.16 -0.09
N THR A 2 12.50 -29.23 0.80
CA THR A 2 11.14 -28.68 0.92
C THR A 2 10.94 -27.62 -0.15
N ARG A 3 10.11 -27.89 -1.16
CA ARG A 3 9.67 -26.91 -2.17
C ARG A 3 8.93 -25.79 -1.43
N ARG A 4 9.61 -24.66 -1.18
CA ARG A 4 8.96 -23.37 -0.91
C ARG A 4 8.07 -23.05 -2.11
N LYS A 5 6.76 -23.33 -2.01
CA LYS A 5 5.78 -22.70 -2.90
C LYS A 5 5.99 -21.20 -2.74
N ARG A 6 6.52 -20.53 -3.76
CA ARG A 6 6.45 -19.07 -3.88
C ARG A 6 4.97 -18.73 -3.94
N LEU A 7 4.40 -18.45 -2.78
CA LEU A 7 3.16 -17.72 -2.62
C LEU A 7 3.34 -16.43 -3.46
N GLY A 8 2.39 -16.15 -4.36
CA GLY A 8 2.51 -15.09 -5.37
C GLY A 8 2.72 -13.69 -4.75
N ASN A 9 2.82 -12.64 -5.57
CA ASN A 9 3.01 -11.27 -5.07
C ASN A 9 1.88 -10.77 -4.13
N GLY A 10 0.79 -11.52 -3.99
CA GLY A 10 -0.24 -11.32 -2.96
C GLY A 10 0.23 -11.53 -1.51
N PHE A 11 1.51 -11.88 -1.24
CA PHE A 11 2.01 -12.26 0.10
C PHE A 11 3.17 -11.41 0.68
N ARG A 12 3.71 -10.43 -0.04
CA ARG A 12 4.73 -9.48 0.46
C ARG A 12 4.24 -8.55 1.58
N ALA A 13 4.89 -8.51 2.75
CA ALA A 13 4.68 -7.46 3.74
C ALA A 13 5.24 -6.11 3.23
N SER A 14 4.75 -5.00 3.77
CA SER A 14 5.37 -3.69 3.52
C SER A 14 6.85 -3.73 3.91
N THR A 15 7.71 -3.17 3.06
CA THR A 15 9.12 -2.98 3.37
C THR A 15 9.41 -1.63 3.99
N ALA A 16 8.40 -0.77 4.15
CA ALA A 16 8.56 0.49 4.86
C ALA A 16 8.81 0.24 6.35
N PRO A 17 9.79 0.91 6.98
CA PRO A 17 10.00 0.81 8.42
C PRO A 17 8.72 1.18 9.19
N PRO A 18 8.35 0.45 10.26
CA PRO A 18 7.12 0.71 11.01
C PRO A 18 7.02 2.12 11.60
N ASP A 19 8.16 2.74 11.87
CA ASP A 19 8.36 4.05 12.48
C ASP A 19 8.72 5.15 11.46
N ALA A 20 8.75 4.84 10.17
CA ALA A 20 9.08 5.82 9.15
C ALA A 20 8.05 6.95 9.09
N THR A 21 8.55 8.18 9.14
CA THR A 21 7.77 9.41 8.98
C THR A 21 7.91 10.01 7.58
N VAL A 22 8.94 9.62 6.84
CA VAL A 22 9.22 10.03 5.46
C VAL A 22 9.59 8.79 4.64
N ILE A 23 8.99 8.62 3.46
CA ILE A 23 9.32 7.56 2.50
C ILE A 23 9.82 8.19 1.21
N ASN A 24 11.04 7.79 0.81
CA ASN A 24 11.63 8.08 -0.48
C ASN A 24 12.38 6.83 -0.93
N ASN A 25 12.04 6.31 -2.11
CA ASN A 25 12.68 5.11 -2.65
C ASN A 25 14.08 5.40 -3.22
N PHE A 26 14.41 6.67 -3.47
CA PHE A 26 15.68 7.14 -4.01
C PHE A 26 16.14 8.42 -3.27
N PRO A 27 16.44 8.34 -1.96
CA PRO A 27 16.75 9.52 -1.16
C PRO A 27 17.96 10.28 -1.70
N GLY A 28 17.77 11.59 -1.92
CA GLY A 28 18.83 12.50 -2.37
C GLY A 28 19.22 12.38 -3.86
N GLN A 29 18.52 11.56 -4.65
CA GLN A 29 18.90 11.31 -6.05
C GLN A 29 18.22 12.24 -7.07
N TYR A 30 17.09 12.87 -6.70
CA TYR A 30 16.41 13.87 -7.52
C TYR A 30 15.68 14.88 -6.62
N PRO A 31 15.39 16.10 -7.12
CA PRO A 31 14.58 17.07 -6.39
C PRO A 31 13.18 16.54 -6.10
N THR A 32 12.72 16.66 -4.86
CA THR A 32 11.43 16.16 -4.42
C THR A 32 10.48 17.23 -3.91
N GLU A 33 9.22 16.83 -3.76
CA GLU A 33 8.14 17.51 -3.05
C GLU A 33 7.63 16.60 -1.94
N ASP A 34 7.24 17.18 -0.80
CA ASP A 34 6.76 16.43 0.36
C ASP A 34 5.24 16.36 0.36
N TRP A 35 4.70 15.17 0.15
CA TRP A 35 3.27 14.88 0.07
C TRP A 35 2.80 14.16 1.31
N MET A 36 1.63 14.51 1.81
CA MET A 36 1.05 13.82 2.96
C MET A 36 0.10 12.72 2.48
N VAL A 37 0.31 11.49 2.92
CA VAL A 37 -0.70 10.43 2.77
C VAL A 37 -1.32 10.10 4.12
N PHE A 38 -2.65 10.06 4.17
CA PHE A 38 -3.45 9.60 5.30
C PHE A 38 -4.13 8.28 4.93
N TYR A 39 -3.99 7.26 5.77
CA TYR A 39 -4.41 5.90 5.45
C TYR A 39 -4.72 5.09 6.72
N TRP A 40 -5.28 3.90 6.53
CA TRP A 40 -5.62 2.98 7.62
C TRP A 40 -4.85 1.68 7.47
N THR A 41 -4.51 1.10 8.60
CA THR A 41 -3.89 -0.23 8.67
C THR A 41 -4.57 -1.11 9.70
N VAL A 42 -4.54 -2.41 9.43
CA VAL A 42 -4.96 -3.46 10.34
C VAL A 42 -3.72 -4.20 10.81
N ASP A 43 -3.45 -4.16 12.11
CA ASP A 43 -2.31 -4.87 12.69
C ASP A 43 -2.52 -6.39 12.74
N ALA A 44 -1.50 -7.13 13.16
CA ALA A 44 -1.56 -8.59 13.25
C ALA A 44 -2.57 -9.13 14.29
N GLN A 45 -3.19 -8.28 15.09
CA GLN A 45 -4.23 -8.59 16.07
C GLN A 45 -5.62 -8.20 15.55
N GLY A 46 -5.72 -7.73 14.30
CA GLY A 46 -6.96 -7.24 13.72
C GLY A 46 -7.34 -5.84 14.22
N ARG A 47 -6.46 -5.13 14.92
CA ARG A 47 -6.75 -3.77 15.41
C ARG A 47 -6.57 -2.78 14.27
N LEU A 48 -7.59 -1.97 14.08
CA LEU A 48 -7.58 -0.86 13.13
C LEU A 48 -6.85 0.35 13.72
N ALA A 49 -6.02 1.00 12.93
CA ALA A 49 -5.40 2.28 13.25
C ALA A 49 -5.34 3.16 12.00
N ASP A 50 -5.58 4.46 12.16
CA ASP A 50 -5.21 5.47 11.17
C ASP A 50 -3.72 5.83 11.29
N ARG A 51 -3.14 6.28 10.18
CA ARG A 51 -1.74 6.69 10.08
C ARG A 51 -1.59 7.80 9.05
N SER A 52 -0.51 8.56 9.20
CA SER A 52 -0.02 9.47 8.17
C SER A 52 1.48 9.35 8.01
N VAL A 53 1.96 9.60 6.78
CA VAL A 53 3.39 9.63 6.46
C VAL A 53 3.63 10.62 5.31
N THR A 54 4.84 11.18 5.26
CA THR A 54 5.27 11.98 4.12
C THR A 54 5.83 11.09 3.02
N LEU A 55 5.34 11.22 1.79
CA LEU A 55 5.91 10.60 0.60
C LEU A 55 6.66 11.67 -0.20
N GLN A 56 7.87 11.34 -0.63
CA GLN A 56 8.66 12.25 -1.46
C GLN A 56 8.50 11.90 -2.93
N PHE A 57 7.64 12.65 -3.62
CA PHE A 57 7.47 12.55 -5.07
C PHE A 57 8.48 13.42 -5.80
N PRO A 58 8.82 13.12 -7.08
CA PRO A 58 9.62 14.02 -7.90
C PRO A 58 9.00 15.41 -8.00
N ARG A 59 9.84 16.45 -8.03
CA ARG A 59 9.37 17.84 -8.18
C ARG A 59 8.57 18.03 -9.48
N GLY A 60 7.50 18.82 -9.40
CA GLY A 60 6.55 19.06 -10.49
C GLY A 60 5.31 18.18 -10.40
N TYR A 61 5.33 17.11 -9.60
CA TYR A 61 4.21 16.18 -9.48
C TYR A 61 2.92 16.89 -9.02
N ALA A 62 3.02 17.91 -8.16
CA ALA A 62 1.84 18.61 -7.62
C ALA A 62 1.13 19.46 -8.67
N ALA A 63 1.91 20.00 -9.61
CA ALA A 63 1.39 20.77 -10.73
C ALA A 63 0.73 19.87 -11.79
N ALA A 64 1.26 18.67 -12.00
CA ALA A 64 0.73 17.71 -12.97
C ALA A 64 -0.46 16.90 -12.46
N CYS A 65 -0.56 16.66 -11.14
CA CYS A 65 -1.72 16.00 -10.55
C CYS A 65 -2.85 17.02 -10.28
N PRO A 66 -4.07 16.80 -10.82
CA PRO A 66 -5.18 17.72 -10.60
C PRO A 66 -5.72 17.65 -9.15
N GLU A 67 -6.34 18.73 -8.70
CA GLU A 67 -7.20 18.68 -7.51
C GLU A 67 -8.39 17.75 -7.75
N VAL A 68 -8.81 17.04 -6.71
CA VAL A 68 -9.91 16.09 -6.79
C VAL A 68 -10.84 16.19 -5.58
N SER A 69 -12.06 15.68 -5.75
CA SER A 69 -13.02 15.49 -4.67
C SER A 69 -12.79 14.18 -3.91
N LEU A 70 -13.41 14.05 -2.73
CA LEU A 70 -13.40 12.79 -1.99
C LEU A 70 -14.02 11.67 -2.85
N GLY A 71 -13.34 10.53 -2.91
CA GLY A 71 -13.70 9.37 -3.72
C GLY A 71 -13.09 9.39 -5.12
N GLU A 72 -12.53 10.49 -5.60
CA GLU A 72 -11.89 10.54 -6.91
C GLU A 72 -10.41 10.10 -6.82
N PRO A 73 -9.95 9.17 -7.67
CA PRO A 73 -8.63 8.57 -7.53
C PRO A 73 -7.49 9.56 -7.79
N GLY A 74 -7.70 10.57 -8.63
CA GLY A 74 -6.69 11.56 -8.99
C GLY A 74 -5.40 10.91 -9.51
N CYS A 75 -4.26 11.24 -8.92
CA CYS A 75 -2.99 10.61 -9.29
C CYS A 75 -2.77 9.19 -8.71
N ILE A 76 -3.66 8.67 -7.89
CA ILE A 76 -3.57 7.31 -7.37
C ILE A 76 -4.04 6.33 -8.45
N TYR A 77 -3.17 5.40 -8.84
CA TYR A 77 -3.50 4.31 -9.75
C TYR A 77 -4.14 3.13 -9.01
N ARG A 78 -3.62 2.78 -7.83
CA ARG A 78 -4.14 1.70 -7.01
C ARG A 78 -3.60 1.73 -5.59
N VAL A 79 -4.42 1.33 -4.62
CA VAL A 79 -3.96 0.95 -3.28
C VAL A 79 -3.82 -0.57 -3.17
N ARG A 80 -2.70 -1.01 -2.61
CA ARG A 80 -2.37 -2.42 -2.33
C ARG A 80 -2.29 -2.61 -0.82
N ARG A 81 -2.35 -3.87 -0.35
CA ARG A 81 -2.27 -4.17 1.09
C ARG A 81 -0.95 -3.78 1.78
N TRP A 82 0.05 -3.33 1.04
CA TRP A 82 1.35 -2.90 1.59
C TRP A 82 1.70 -1.45 1.23
N GLY A 83 0.86 -0.74 0.50
CA GLY A 83 1.18 0.62 0.06
C GLY A 83 0.34 1.11 -1.09
N LEU A 84 0.79 2.17 -1.75
CA LEU A 84 0.07 2.83 -2.82
C LEU A 84 0.91 2.95 -4.09
N ALA A 85 0.22 2.98 -5.21
CA ALA A 85 0.78 3.18 -6.54
C ALA A 85 0.12 4.39 -7.16
N CYS A 86 0.93 5.35 -7.61
CA CYS A 86 0.47 6.47 -8.41
C CYS A 86 0.83 6.28 -9.89
N TYR A 87 0.16 7.01 -10.78
CA TYR A 87 0.36 6.88 -12.22
C TYR A 87 1.79 7.26 -12.65
N PRO A 88 2.58 6.32 -13.20
CA PRO A 88 3.92 6.64 -13.73
C PRO A 88 3.89 7.61 -14.91
N SER A 89 2.78 7.71 -15.64
CA SER A 89 2.63 8.64 -16.77
C SER A 89 2.77 10.11 -16.37
N ILE A 90 2.58 10.45 -15.09
CA ILE A 90 2.83 11.81 -14.59
C ILE A 90 4.32 12.17 -14.66
N LEU A 91 5.22 11.18 -14.52
CA LEU A 91 6.66 11.41 -14.64
C LEU A 91 7.03 11.93 -16.03
N SER A 92 6.32 11.51 -17.08
CA SER A 92 6.50 12.04 -18.43
C SER A 92 5.97 13.46 -18.60
N GLN A 93 4.98 13.88 -17.83
CA GLN A 93 4.40 15.24 -17.91
C GLN A 93 5.29 16.29 -17.22
N ILE A 94 6.14 15.86 -16.29
CA ILE A 94 7.03 16.72 -15.52
C ILE A 94 8.48 16.65 -16.02
N ASP A 95 8.70 16.03 -17.19
CA ASP A 95 10.03 15.80 -17.77
C ASP A 95 11.02 15.15 -16.79
N PHE A 96 10.55 14.14 -16.05
CA PHE A 96 11.38 13.42 -15.07
C PHE A 96 12.58 12.77 -15.77
N ASP A 97 13.79 13.15 -15.34
CA ASP A 97 15.05 12.59 -15.83
C ASP A 97 15.49 11.39 -14.97
N PRO A 98 15.42 10.16 -15.49
CA PRO A 98 15.88 8.97 -14.77
C PRO A 98 17.40 8.75 -14.87
N ALA A 99 18.13 9.49 -15.71
CA ALA A 99 19.55 9.23 -15.98
C ALA A 99 20.43 9.18 -14.72
N PRO A 100 20.23 10.03 -13.69
CA PRO A 100 21.01 9.95 -12.44
C PRO A 100 20.81 8.64 -11.66
N LEU A 101 19.73 7.91 -11.92
CA LEU A 101 19.37 6.67 -11.22
C LEU A 101 19.82 5.41 -11.95
N VAL A 102 20.23 5.51 -13.22
CA VAL A 102 20.65 4.37 -14.04
C VAL A 102 22.04 3.92 -13.61
N THR A 103 22.16 2.66 -13.23
CA THR A 103 23.40 2.03 -12.73
C THR A 103 24.05 1.12 -13.77
N GLY A 104 23.30 0.58 -14.72
CA GLY A 104 23.80 -0.41 -15.68
C GLY A 104 24.09 -1.78 -15.05
N ASP A 105 23.53 -2.06 -13.86
CA ASP A 105 23.71 -3.33 -13.16
C ASP A 105 23.01 -4.49 -13.89
N ARG A 106 23.80 -5.23 -14.66
CA ARG A 106 23.32 -6.38 -15.45
C ARG A 106 22.94 -7.61 -14.61
N GLU A 107 23.43 -7.73 -13.38
CA GLU A 107 23.02 -8.83 -12.50
C GLU A 107 21.63 -8.57 -11.94
N ARG A 108 21.36 -7.32 -11.55
CA ARG A 108 20.04 -6.89 -11.08
C ARG A 108 19.02 -6.71 -12.21
N PHE A 109 19.47 -6.24 -13.38
CA PHE A 109 18.62 -5.97 -14.55
C PHE A 109 19.12 -6.75 -15.79
N PRO A 110 18.87 -8.07 -15.85
CA PRO A 110 19.31 -8.91 -16.97
C PRO A 110 18.63 -8.55 -18.30
N GLY A 111 17.48 -7.88 -18.25
CA GLY A 111 16.79 -7.32 -19.41
C GLY A 111 17.38 -6.01 -19.92
N GLY A 112 18.46 -5.52 -19.31
CA GLY A 112 19.16 -4.31 -19.70
C GLY A 112 18.46 -3.02 -19.24
N GLU A 113 18.80 -1.93 -19.91
CA GLU A 113 18.42 -0.57 -19.53
C GLU A 113 16.89 -0.37 -19.48
N ASP A 114 16.14 -0.94 -20.43
CA ASP A 114 14.67 -0.85 -20.43
C ASP A 114 14.04 -1.41 -19.14
N GLN A 115 14.59 -2.50 -18.63
CA GLN A 115 14.13 -3.10 -17.37
C GLN A 115 14.47 -2.20 -16.17
N GLU A 116 15.66 -1.61 -16.18
CA GLU A 116 16.12 -0.69 -15.14
C GLU A 116 15.29 0.60 -15.13
N LEU A 117 15.05 1.19 -16.30
CA LEU A 117 14.19 2.37 -16.46
C LEU A 117 12.77 2.08 -15.96
N LEU A 118 12.17 0.96 -16.36
CA LEU A 118 10.85 0.57 -15.85
C LEU A 118 10.84 0.44 -14.33
N HIS A 119 11.89 -0.16 -13.74
CA HIS A 119 12.04 -0.23 -12.29
C HIS A 119 12.10 1.16 -11.66
N ILE A 120 12.89 2.08 -12.21
CA ILE A 120 13.00 3.47 -11.75
C ILE A 120 11.65 4.18 -11.81
N TYR A 121 10.97 4.19 -12.96
CA TYR A 121 9.67 4.86 -13.13
C TYR A 121 8.61 4.32 -12.15
N LEU A 122 8.58 3.01 -11.93
CA LEU A 122 7.67 2.41 -10.95
C LEU A 122 8.05 2.81 -9.53
N HIS A 123 9.33 2.70 -9.15
CA HIS A 123 9.77 3.04 -7.79
C HIS A 123 9.70 4.53 -7.48
N ALA A 124 9.72 5.44 -8.46
CA ALA A 124 9.50 6.87 -8.19
C ALA A 124 8.02 7.21 -7.87
N THR A 125 7.06 6.31 -8.17
CA THR A 125 5.62 6.55 -7.95
C THR A 125 4.90 5.50 -7.11
N HIS A 126 5.57 4.40 -6.74
CA HIS A 126 5.00 3.32 -5.96
C HIS A 126 5.68 3.25 -4.59
N PHE A 127 4.91 3.45 -3.54
CA PHE A 127 5.41 3.55 -2.18
C PHE A 127 4.84 2.44 -1.32
N ASP A 128 5.72 1.73 -0.63
CA ASP A 128 5.33 0.92 0.52
C ASP A 128 5.01 1.84 1.69
N LEU A 129 3.92 1.56 2.40
CA LEU A 129 3.47 2.36 3.55
C LEU A 129 3.72 1.62 4.86
N PRO A 130 4.12 2.32 5.94
CA PRO A 130 4.28 1.72 7.26
C PRO A 130 2.99 1.05 7.77
N GLY A 131 2.98 -0.28 7.86
CA GLY A 131 1.81 -1.00 8.36
C GLY A 131 1.87 -2.48 8.04
N TYR A 132 1.04 -3.25 8.75
CA TYR A 132 0.96 -4.69 8.54
C TYR A 132 0.09 -5.03 7.32
N PHE A 133 -1.12 -4.47 7.29
CA PHE A 133 -2.06 -4.61 6.19
C PHE A 133 -2.76 -3.27 5.95
N ILE A 134 -2.55 -2.66 4.79
CA ILE A 134 -3.15 -1.38 4.40
C ILE A 134 -4.54 -1.65 3.82
N ILE A 135 -5.52 -0.87 4.29
CA ILE A 135 -6.89 -0.90 3.76
C ILE A 135 -7.23 0.46 3.14
N ALA A 136 -8.14 0.44 2.17
CA ALA A 136 -8.65 1.64 1.52
C ALA A 136 -10.04 1.34 0.97
N ASP A 137 -11.09 1.68 1.72
CA ASP A 137 -12.48 1.48 1.32
C ASP A 137 -13.31 2.75 1.56
N GLN A 138 -14.62 2.72 1.28
CA GLN A 138 -15.48 3.89 1.44
C GLN A 138 -15.57 4.40 2.90
N VAL A 139 -15.34 3.53 3.89
CA VAL A 139 -15.34 3.89 5.32
C VAL A 139 -13.95 4.36 5.75
N TYR A 140 -12.91 3.75 5.18
CA TYR A 140 -11.50 4.00 5.49
C TYR A 140 -10.73 4.43 4.22
N PRO A 141 -11.00 5.63 3.66
CA PRO A 141 -10.51 6.02 2.33
C PRO A 141 -9.07 6.53 2.35
N LEU A 142 -8.13 5.96 1.60
CA LEU A 142 -6.78 6.54 1.52
C LEU A 142 -6.82 7.92 0.86
N LEU A 143 -6.20 8.92 1.50
CA LEU A 143 -6.15 10.31 1.03
C LEU A 143 -4.70 10.74 0.77
N LEU A 144 -4.47 11.42 -0.35
CA LEU A 144 -3.18 11.93 -0.77
C LEU A 144 -3.26 13.43 -1.00
N PHE A 145 -2.47 14.18 -0.24
CA PHE A 145 -2.41 15.64 -0.27
C PHE A 145 -1.04 16.10 -0.78
N ASP A 146 -1.05 17.15 -1.61
CA ASP A 146 0.17 17.79 -2.08
C ASP A 146 0.83 18.67 -1.00
N PRO A 147 2.00 19.27 -1.27
CA PRO A 147 2.69 20.13 -0.30
C PRO A 147 1.87 21.36 0.16
N SER A 148 0.87 21.78 -0.61
CA SER A 148 -0.03 22.89 -0.24
C SER A 148 -1.20 22.47 0.64
N GLY A 149 -1.38 21.16 0.86
CA GLY A 149 -2.53 20.58 1.55
C GLY A 149 -3.74 20.36 0.64
N THR A 150 -3.58 20.48 -0.68
CA THR A 150 -4.66 20.24 -1.65
C THR A 150 -4.86 18.74 -1.85
N LEU A 151 -6.11 18.27 -1.85
CA LEU A 151 -6.42 16.86 -2.11
C LEU A 151 -6.19 16.54 -3.58
N LYS A 152 -5.31 15.58 -3.83
CA LYS A 152 -4.87 15.16 -5.17
C LYS A 152 -5.17 13.70 -5.48
N GLY A 153 -5.62 12.94 -4.49
CA GLY A 153 -6.10 11.58 -4.67
C GLY A 153 -6.89 11.08 -3.48
N SER A 154 -7.99 10.39 -3.74
CA SER A 154 -8.78 9.67 -2.76
C SER A 154 -9.13 8.28 -3.29
N TRP A 155 -8.76 7.23 -2.57
CA TRP A 155 -8.99 5.85 -3.00
C TRP A 155 -9.94 5.09 -2.08
N GLN A 156 -11.01 4.53 -2.64
CA GLN A 156 -12.09 3.84 -1.91
C GLN A 156 -12.37 2.41 -2.40
N TRP A 157 -11.57 1.89 -3.34
CA TRP A 157 -11.79 0.59 -3.99
C TRP A 157 -10.57 -0.31 -3.82
N GLY A 158 -10.06 -0.38 -2.61
CA GLY A 158 -8.90 -1.17 -2.22
C GLY A 158 -9.28 -2.32 -1.29
N PRO A 159 -8.30 -2.91 -0.60
CA PRO A 159 -8.55 -3.91 0.43
C PRO A 159 -9.42 -3.33 1.54
N THR A 160 -10.37 -4.12 2.05
CA THR A 160 -11.27 -3.70 3.15
C THR A 160 -10.81 -4.24 4.49
N TYR A 161 -11.41 -3.74 5.57
CA TYR A 161 -11.20 -4.28 6.91
C TYR A 161 -11.54 -5.78 7.01
N LEU A 162 -12.68 -6.21 6.46
CA LEU A 162 -13.08 -7.62 6.51
C LEU A 162 -12.16 -8.50 5.66
N GLY A 163 -11.72 -8.00 4.51
CA GLY A 163 -10.72 -8.66 3.69
C GLY A 163 -9.40 -8.87 4.43
N ALA A 164 -8.94 -7.87 5.18
CA ALA A 164 -7.75 -7.98 6.01
C ALA A 164 -7.89 -9.07 7.09
N LEU A 165 -9.02 -9.10 7.82
CA LEU A 165 -9.27 -10.12 8.85
C LEU A 165 -9.32 -11.53 8.25
N ALA A 166 -10.02 -11.68 7.12
CA ALA A 166 -10.14 -12.96 6.44
C ALA A 166 -8.80 -13.47 5.89
N TRP A 167 -7.98 -12.55 5.37
CA TRP A 167 -6.61 -12.82 4.98
C TRP A 167 -5.78 -13.31 6.19
N GLN A 168 -5.88 -12.63 7.33
CA GLN A 168 -5.13 -12.98 8.55
C GLN A 168 -5.52 -14.36 9.10
N VAL A 169 -6.81 -14.60 9.31
CA VAL A 169 -7.32 -15.87 9.84
C VAL A 169 -6.99 -17.04 8.90
N SER A 170 -7.01 -16.82 7.58
CA SER A 170 -6.70 -17.87 6.61
C SER A 170 -5.20 -18.12 6.40
N GLY A 171 -4.32 -17.36 7.05
CA GLY A 171 -2.86 -17.40 6.80
C GLY A 171 -2.51 -16.94 5.38
N GLY A 172 -3.27 -15.99 4.84
CA GLY A 172 -3.12 -15.39 3.52
C GLY A 172 -3.71 -16.21 2.37
N LYS A 173 -4.47 -17.26 2.65
CA LYS A 173 -5.09 -18.11 1.60
C LYS A 173 -6.29 -17.44 0.92
N LEU A 174 -6.91 -16.47 1.58
CA LEU A 174 -8.06 -15.73 1.08
C LEU A 174 -7.71 -14.26 0.86
N ASP A 175 -7.93 -13.77 -0.35
CA ASP A 175 -7.69 -12.38 -0.78
C ASP A 175 -8.96 -11.87 -1.47
N VAL A 176 -9.90 -11.40 -0.65
CA VAL A 176 -11.25 -10.97 -1.06
C VAL A 176 -11.62 -9.72 -0.27
N ASP A 177 -12.25 -8.74 -0.92
CA ASP A 177 -12.64 -7.45 -0.32
C ASP A 177 -14.00 -7.49 0.41
N PHE A 178 -14.89 -8.43 0.09
CA PHE A 178 -16.24 -8.50 0.65
C PHE A 178 -17.07 -7.21 0.47
N GLU A 179 -16.77 -6.44 -0.58
CA GLU A 179 -17.38 -5.12 -0.78
C GLU A 179 -18.90 -5.21 -0.95
N LEU A 180 -19.38 -6.18 -1.72
CA LEU A 180 -20.82 -6.40 -1.92
C LEU A 180 -21.55 -6.75 -0.61
N MET A 181 -20.91 -7.52 0.28
CA MET A 181 -21.51 -7.83 1.59
C MET A 181 -21.63 -6.58 2.45
N ARG A 182 -20.63 -5.69 2.37
CA ARG A 182 -20.62 -4.42 3.09
C ARG A 182 -21.75 -3.51 2.62
N THR A 183 -22.00 -3.43 1.30
CA THR A 183 -23.02 -2.55 0.72
C THR A 183 -24.43 -3.12 0.88
N GLU A 184 -24.63 -4.41 0.62
CA GLU A 184 -25.96 -5.03 0.58
C GLU A 184 -26.41 -5.60 1.94
N ALA A 185 -25.48 -5.97 2.82
CA ALA A 185 -25.79 -6.55 4.13
C ALA A 185 -24.83 -6.07 5.26
N PRO A 186 -24.86 -4.77 5.63
CA PRO A 186 -23.94 -4.21 6.62
C PRO A 186 -23.93 -4.92 7.98
N TRP A 187 -25.10 -5.40 8.44
CA TRP A 187 -25.22 -6.16 9.69
C TRP A 187 -24.47 -7.49 9.63
N LEU A 188 -24.52 -8.17 8.47
CA LEU A 188 -23.81 -9.43 8.26
C LEU A 188 -22.31 -9.17 8.19
N TYR A 189 -21.90 -8.11 7.49
CA TYR A 189 -20.51 -7.68 7.45
C TYR A 189 -19.92 -7.47 8.85
N GLN A 190 -20.63 -6.75 9.73
CA GLN A 190 -20.19 -6.51 11.12
C GLN A 190 -20.13 -7.80 11.95
N ARG A 191 -21.11 -8.70 11.76
CA ARG A 191 -21.13 -9.99 12.45
C ARG A 191 -19.94 -10.87 12.03
N VAL A 192 -19.69 -11.00 10.73
CA VAL A 192 -18.55 -11.77 10.22
C VAL A 192 -17.23 -11.15 10.67
N ALA A 193 -17.10 -9.82 10.68
CA ALA A 193 -15.91 -9.15 11.21
C ALA A 193 -15.66 -9.51 12.69
N SER A 194 -16.72 -9.53 13.50
CA SER A 194 -16.64 -9.92 14.92
C SER A 194 -16.22 -11.39 15.09
N ASP A 195 -16.78 -12.29 14.27
CA ASP A 195 -16.44 -13.71 14.29
C ASP A 195 -14.99 -13.96 13.88
N LEU A 196 -14.50 -13.28 12.83
CA LEU A 196 -13.10 -13.39 12.40
C LEU A 196 -12.12 -12.80 13.41
N LEU A 197 -12.46 -11.68 14.05
CA LEU A 197 -11.65 -11.12 15.14
C LEU A 197 -11.51 -12.09 16.30
N ARG A 198 -12.60 -12.76 16.67
CA ARG A 198 -12.58 -13.79 17.71
C ARG A 198 -11.70 -14.96 17.30
N ALA A 199 -11.89 -15.50 16.09
CA ALA A 199 -11.08 -16.60 15.57
C ALA A 199 -9.58 -16.25 15.50
N LEU A 200 -9.24 -15.00 15.14
CA LEU A 200 -7.85 -14.54 15.10
C LEU A 200 -7.20 -14.50 16.50
N ARG A 201 -7.98 -14.17 17.53
CA ARG A 201 -7.51 -14.15 18.93
C ARG A 201 -7.34 -15.57 19.46
N GLU A 202 -8.35 -16.43 19.27
CA GLU A 202 -8.32 -17.84 19.70
C GLU A 202 -7.20 -18.63 19.00
N GLY A 203 -6.99 -18.41 17.71
CA GLY A 203 -5.91 -19.07 16.95
C GLY A 203 -4.50 -18.68 17.40
N LYS A 204 -4.33 -17.49 18.02
CA LYS A 204 -3.05 -17.09 18.63
C LYS A 204 -2.83 -17.72 20.00
N GLU A 205 -3.88 -17.87 20.80
CA GLU A 205 -3.80 -18.55 22.09
C GLU A 205 -3.42 -20.03 21.90
N ALA A 206 -4.04 -20.72 20.95
CA ALA A 206 -3.70 -22.10 20.60
C ALA A 206 -2.29 -22.25 19.98
N GLY A 207 -1.78 -21.22 19.31
CA GLY A 207 -0.42 -21.21 18.73
C GLY A 207 0.69 -20.89 19.73
N ASN A 208 0.35 -20.48 20.96
CA ASN A 208 1.30 -20.18 22.03
C ASN A 208 1.51 -21.37 23.00
N ASP A 209 0.70 -22.43 22.88
CA ASP A 209 0.82 -23.70 23.64
C ASP A 209 1.82 -24.69 22.99
N ASP A 210 2.35 -24.38 21.80
CA ASP A 210 3.29 -25.23 21.05
C ASP A 210 4.77 -24.80 21.17
N GLN A 211 5.15 -24.12 22.26
CA GLN A 211 6.57 -23.95 22.64
C GLN A 211 6.88 -24.56 24.00
N PRO A 212 7.40 -25.80 24.06
CA PRO A 212 8.34 -26.18 25.10
C PRO A 212 9.76 -25.81 24.65
N PHE A 213 10.46 -25.06 25.51
CA PHE A 213 11.92 -24.90 25.67
C PHE A 213 12.85 -25.24 24.49
#